data_AF-A0A3B9ALZ0-F1
#
_entry.id   AF-A0A3B9ALZ0-F1
#
_cell.length_a   1.000
_cell.length_b   1.000
_cell.length_c   1.000
_cell.angle_alpha   90.00
_cell.angle_beta   90.00
_cell.angle_gamma   90.00
#
_symmetry.space_group_name_H-M   'P 1'
#
loop_
_entity.id
_entity.type
_entity.pdbx_description
1 polymer ?
#
loop_
_entity_poly.entity_id
_entity_poly.type
_entity_poly.pdbx_seq_one_letter_code
_entity_poly.pdbx_strand_id
1 'polypeptide(L)'
;MYSLQQSLETLENHISPAPEDSSYLVQTCHSLRKKPLADFEVEDLRIMIGQNIGLKWLMPLAIQVLQQNILAEGHFYRGDLLQAVLTSEKSYWQGEPVKWNSICTLFRQQQALLDAADTNRGIKRAWFDAFASFEKYHA
;
A
#
# COMPACT_ATOMS: atom_id res chain seq x y z
N MET A 1 -9.42 4.52 -17.48
CA MET A 1 -9.89 3.71 -16.34
C MET A 1 -9.61 2.25 -16.68
N TYR A 2 -8.93 1.51 -15.82
CA TYR A 2 -8.71 0.06 -16.00
C TYR A 2 -9.85 -0.72 -15.35
N SER A 3 -10.05 -1.98 -15.76
CA SER A 3 -11.10 -2.81 -15.17
C SER A 3 -10.61 -3.44 -13.86
N LEU A 4 -11.39 -3.29 -12.79
CA LEU A 4 -11.11 -3.97 -11.52
C LEU A 4 -11.34 -5.49 -11.59
N GLN A 5 -12.04 -5.97 -12.63
CA GLN A 5 -12.23 -7.40 -12.87
C GLN A 5 -10.98 -8.07 -13.45
N GLN A 6 -9.94 -7.30 -13.78
CA GLN A 6 -8.68 -7.83 -14.29
C GLN A 6 -7.68 -8.06 -13.16
N SER A 7 -6.80 -9.03 -13.35
CA SER A 7 -5.66 -9.29 -12.48
C SER A 7 -4.45 -8.43 -12.86
N LEU A 8 -3.43 -8.37 -11.99
CA LEU A 8 -2.18 -7.68 -12.32
C LEU A 8 -1.49 -8.31 -13.54
N GLU A 9 -1.46 -9.64 -13.65
CA GLU A 9 -0.86 -10.30 -14.83
C GLU A 9 -1.53 -9.86 -16.13
N THR A 10 -2.86 -9.70 -16.11
CA THR A 10 -3.63 -9.22 -17.26
C THR A 10 -3.32 -7.76 -17.58
N LEU A 11 -3.30 -6.90 -16.56
CA LEU A 11 -3.08 -5.46 -16.71
C LEU A 11 -1.65 -5.11 -17.13
N GLU A 12 -0.67 -5.91 -16.68
CA GLU A 12 0.75 -5.75 -16.99
C GLU A 12 1.14 -6.52 -18.26
N ASN A 13 0.23 -7.32 -18.83
CA ASN A 13 0.50 -8.25 -19.92
C ASN A 13 1.74 -9.12 -19.63
N HIS A 14 1.85 -9.57 -18.38
CA HIS A 14 3.02 -10.29 -17.87
C HIS A 14 2.60 -11.41 -16.92
N ILE A 15 2.75 -12.64 -17.40
CA ILE A 15 2.54 -13.86 -16.62
C ILE A 15 3.88 -14.26 -15.98
N SER A 16 3.89 -14.41 -14.65
CA SER A 16 5.10 -14.82 -13.94
C SER A 16 5.13 -16.35 -13.77
N PRO A 17 6.27 -17.01 -14.04
CA PRO A 17 6.38 -18.45 -13.83
C PRO A 17 6.10 -18.81 -12.36
N ALA A 18 5.58 -20.02 -12.13
CA ALA A 18 5.34 -20.50 -10.78
C ALA A 18 6.65 -20.54 -9.99
N PRO A 19 6.69 -20.04 -8.75
CA PRO A 19 7.93 -19.96 -8.00
C PRO A 19 8.22 -21.32 -7.33
N GLU A 20 9.19 -22.07 -7.87
CA GLU A 20 9.70 -23.33 -7.28
C GLU A 20 10.48 -23.04 -5.98
N ASP A 21 10.30 -23.88 -4.95
CA ASP A 21 11.00 -23.81 -3.65
C ASP A 21 11.08 -22.40 -3.03
N SER A 22 9.97 -21.66 -3.12
CA SER A 22 9.90 -20.25 -2.71
C SER A 22 9.29 -20.06 -1.33
N SER A 23 9.62 -18.93 -0.69
CA SER A 23 9.04 -18.57 0.61
C SER A 23 7.52 -18.35 0.52
N TYR A 24 6.83 -18.48 1.65
CA TYR A 24 5.38 -18.21 1.73
C TYR A 24 4.99 -16.83 1.16
N LEU A 25 5.82 -15.81 1.38
CA LEU A 25 5.59 -14.47 0.86
C LEU A 25 5.64 -14.44 -0.67
N VAL A 26 6.61 -15.12 -1.28
CA VAL A 26 6.74 -15.19 -2.74
C VAL A 26 5.54 -15.93 -3.35
N GLN A 27 5.11 -17.04 -2.75
CA GLN A 27 3.92 -17.79 -3.17
C GLN A 27 2.64 -16.96 -3.04
N THR A 28 2.53 -16.18 -1.95
CA THR A 28 1.40 -15.27 -1.72
C THR A 28 1.36 -14.20 -2.79
N CYS A 29 2.46 -13.49 -3.03
CA CYS A 29 2.53 -12.47 -4.08
C CYS A 29 2.21 -13.05 -5.47
N HIS A 30 2.74 -14.23 -5.79
CA HIS A 30 2.44 -14.91 -7.06
C HIS A 30 0.94 -15.20 -7.22
N SER A 31 0.30 -15.68 -6.17
CA SER A 31 -1.15 -15.95 -6.16
C SER A 31 -1.97 -14.66 -6.31
N LEU A 32 -1.57 -13.59 -5.61
CA LEU A 32 -2.25 -12.29 -5.68
C LEU A 32 -2.14 -11.61 -7.05
N ARG A 33 -1.07 -11.86 -7.82
CA ARG A 33 -0.95 -11.34 -9.20
C ARG A 33 -2.06 -11.85 -10.12
N LYS A 34 -2.68 -13.00 -9.80
CA LYS A 34 -3.77 -13.63 -10.55
C LYS A 34 -5.16 -13.26 -10.04
N LYS A 35 -5.26 -12.73 -8.82
CA LYS A 35 -6.52 -12.31 -8.21
C LYS A 35 -7.05 -11.05 -8.92
N PRO A 36 -8.36 -10.96 -9.23
CA PRO A 36 -8.96 -9.71 -9.72
C PRO A 36 -8.78 -8.59 -8.72
N LEU A 37 -8.48 -7.37 -9.19
CA LEU A 37 -8.26 -6.22 -8.30
C LEU A 37 -9.48 -5.87 -7.45
N ALA A 38 -10.70 -6.15 -7.94
CA ALA A 38 -11.95 -5.94 -7.22
C ALA A 38 -12.05 -6.79 -5.94
N ASP A 39 -11.35 -7.93 -5.90
CA ASP A 39 -11.41 -8.87 -4.79
C ASP A 39 -10.29 -8.62 -3.76
N PHE A 40 -9.40 -7.64 -4.01
CA PHE A 40 -8.30 -7.35 -3.10
C PHE A 40 -8.81 -6.86 -1.75
N GLU A 41 -8.32 -7.50 -0.69
CA GLU A 41 -8.55 -7.07 0.68
C GLU A 41 -7.43 -6.12 1.15
N VAL A 42 -7.60 -5.51 2.32
CA VAL A 42 -6.59 -4.62 2.92
C VAL A 42 -5.25 -5.34 3.08
N GLU A 43 -5.27 -6.62 3.47
CA GLU A 43 -4.05 -7.43 3.60
C GLU A 43 -3.37 -7.65 2.23
N ASP A 44 -4.13 -7.91 1.17
CA ASP A 44 -3.56 -8.11 -0.17
C ASP A 44 -2.86 -6.84 -0.66
N LEU A 45 -3.49 -5.68 -0.45
CA LEU A 45 -2.92 -4.38 -0.76
C LEU A 45 -1.64 -4.14 0.06
N ARG A 46 -1.68 -4.40 1.38
CA ARG A 46 -0.54 -4.26 2.29
C ARG A 46 0.64 -5.10 1.84
N ILE A 47 0.41 -6.38 1.54
CA ILE A 47 1.46 -7.32 1.08
C ILE A 47 2.07 -6.82 -0.23
N MET A 48 1.23 -6.59 -1.24
CA MET A 48 1.72 -6.28 -2.59
C MET A 48 2.41 -4.92 -2.66
N ILE A 49 1.85 -3.89 -2.02
CA ILE A 49 2.47 -2.57 -1.94
C ILE A 49 3.75 -2.62 -1.10
N GLY A 50 3.76 -3.36 0.01
CA GLY A 50 4.96 -3.56 0.82
C GLY A 50 6.10 -4.28 0.08
N GLN A 51 5.78 -5.05 -0.97
CA GLN A 51 6.75 -5.66 -1.88
C GLN A 51 7.00 -4.82 -3.15
N ASN A 52 6.41 -3.63 -3.26
CA ASN A 52 6.48 -2.75 -4.44
C ASN A 52 5.94 -3.38 -5.73
N ILE A 53 4.97 -4.31 -5.63
CA ILE A 53 4.39 -5.00 -6.78
C ILE A 53 3.09 -4.30 -7.19
N GLY A 54 2.95 -4.02 -8.49
CA GLY A 54 1.70 -3.51 -9.06
C GLY A 54 1.31 -2.11 -8.58
N LEU A 55 2.26 -1.29 -8.07
CA LEU A 55 1.99 0.02 -7.45
C LEU A 55 1.11 0.93 -8.33
N LYS A 56 1.32 0.93 -9.65
CA LYS A 56 0.51 1.67 -10.63
C LYS A 56 -0.99 1.40 -10.49
N TRP A 57 -1.36 0.15 -10.20
CA TRP A 57 -2.74 -0.32 -10.19
C TRP A 57 -3.32 -0.46 -8.79
N LEU A 58 -2.47 -0.75 -7.79
CA LEU A 58 -2.90 -0.99 -6.41
C LEU A 58 -2.92 0.27 -5.56
N MET A 59 -2.02 1.23 -5.81
CA MET A 59 -1.94 2.44 -5.00
C MET A 59 -3.23 3.26 -5.02
N PRO A 60 -3.95 3.44 -6.17
CA PRO A 60 -5.24 4.11 -6.16
C PRO A 60 -6.27 3.45 -5.22
N LEU A 61 -6.28 2.12 -5.15
CA LEU A 61 -7.17 1.37 -4.27
C LEU A 61 -6.78 1.55 -2.80
N ALA A 62 -5.49 1.47 -2.49
CA ALA A 62 -4.99 1.71 -1.13
C ALA A 62 -5.29 3.14 -0.66
N ILE A 63 -5.17 4.15 -1.52
CA ILE A 63 -5.55 5.53 -1.19
C ILE A 63 -7.05 5.61 -0.85
N GLN A 64 -7.92 4.96 -1.62
CA GLN A 64 -9.36 4.93 -1.33
C GLN A 64 -9.66 4.27 0.03
N VAL A 65 -9.00 3.16 0.34
CA VAL A 65 -9.12 2.50 1.64
C VAL A 65 -8.66 3.43 2.77
N LEU A 66 -7.50 4.06 2.62
CA LEU A 66 -6.95 4.97 3.64
C LEU A 66 -7.78 6.25 3.83
N GLN A 67 -8.42 6.74 2.76
CA GLN A 67 -9.36 7.87 2.85
C GLN A 67 -10.59 7.53 3.70
N GLN A 68 -11.08 6.29 3.62
CA GLN A 68 -12.19 5.81 4.44
C GLN A 68 -11.74 5.51 5.88
N ASN A 69 -10.57 4.89 6.04
CA ASN A 69 -9.98 4.58 7.34
C ASN A 69 -8.45 4.59 7.24
N ILE A 70 -7.82 5.64 7.76
CA ILE A 70 -6.34 5.75 7.74
C ILE A 70 -5.65 4.69 8.60
N LEU A 71 -6.37 4.11 9.57
CA LEU A 71 -5.92 2.99 10.41
C LEU A 71 -6.42 1.64 9.86
N ALA A 72 -6.71 1.55 8.55
CA ALA A 72 -7.06 0.29 7.91
C ALA A 72 -6.02 -0.78 8.26
N GLU A 73 -6.53 -1.94 8.65
CA GLU A 73 -5.76 -3.06 9.17
C GLU A 73 -5.88 -4.21 8.18
N GLY A 74 -4.73 -4.74 7.75
CA GLY A 74 -4.63 -6.05 7.15
C GLY A 74 -4.65 -7.11 8.25
N HIS A 75 -3.62 -7.95 8.29
CA HIS A 75 -3.49 -9.02 9.28
C HIS A 75 -2.31 -8.82 10.23
N PHE A 76 -1.61 -7.67 10.18
CA PHE A 76 -0.41 -7.46 10.98
C PHE A 76 -0.63 -6.52 12.16
N TYR A 77 -1.12 -5.32 11.92
CA TYR A 77 -1.55 -4.37 12.96
C TYR A 77 -2.40 -3.23 12.41
N ARG A 78 -3.25 -2.62 13.25
CA ARG A 78 -4.01 -1.40 12.93
C ARG A 78 -3.15 -0.33 12.29
N GLY A 79 -3.39 0.04 11.03
CA GLY A 79 -2.62 1.04 10.26
C GLY A 79 -1.39 0.47 9.51
N ASP A 80 -1.29 -0.84 9.35
CA ASP A 80 -0.23 -1.49 8.58
C ASP A 80 -0.27 -1.16 7.07
N LEU A 81 -1.46 -0.93 6.50
CA LEU A 81 -1.58 -0.45 5.11
C LEU A 81 -0.96 0.94 4.96
N LEU A 82 -1.18 1.84 5.92
CA LEU A 82 -0.56 3.18 5.90
C LEU A 82 0.96 3.06 5.90
N GLN A 83 1.51 2.21 6.77
CA GLN A 83 2.95 1.96 6.79
C GLN A 83 3.45 1.48 5.43
N ALA A 84 2.80 0.48 4.82
CA ALA A 84 3.18 -0.06 3.52
C ALA A 84 3.20 1.03 2.43
N VAL A 85 2.17 1.89 2.40
CA VAL A 85 2.06 3.02 1.47
C VAL A 85 3.17 4.06 1.68
N LEU A 86 3.45 4.44 2.92
CA LEU A 86 4.48 5.44 3.25
C LEU A 86 5.91 4.95 2.95
N THR A 87 6.14 3.63 3.02
CA THR A 87 7.47 3.03 2.78
C THR A 87 7.65 2.41 1.40
N SER A 88 6.65 2.51 0.52
CA SER A 88 6.76 1.99 -0.84
C SER A 88 7.77 2.80 -1.67
N GLU A 89 8.11 2.29 -2.84
CA GLU A 89 9.21 2.78 -3.66
C GLU A 89 9.13 4.28 -3.94
N LYS A 90 10.20 5.01 -3.60
CA LYS A 90 10.28 6.47 -3.81
C LYS A 90 10.11 6.88 -5.27
N SER A 91 10.66 6.10 -6.20
CA SER A 91 10.60 6.38 -7.65
C SER A 91 9.15 6.45 -8.16
N TYR A 92 8.29 5.55 -7.67
CA TYR A 92 6.85 5.55 -7.96
C TYR A 92 6.22 6.88 -7.54
N TRP A 93 6.45 7.31 -6.31
CA TRP A 93 5.88 8.55 -5.78
C TRP A 93 6.40 9.79 -6.48
N GLN A 94 7.68 9.82 -6.87
CA GLN A 94 8.25 10.91 -7.66
C GLN A 94 7.58 11.05 -9.03
N GLY A 95 7.10 9.95 -9.62
CA GLY A 95 6.27 9.98 -10.84
C GLY A 95 4.80 10.35 -10.61
N GLU A 96 4.35 10.46 -9.36
CA GLU A 96 2.93 10.58 -8.99
C GLU A 96 2.66 11.73 -7.99
N PRO A 97 3.04 13.00 -8.31
CA PRO A 97 2.96 14.13 -7.38
C PRO A 97 1.56 14.40 -6.84
N VAL A 98 0.52 14.18 -7.65
CA VAL A 98 -0.88 14.40 -7.23
C VAL A 98 -1.29 13.37 -6.17
N LYS A 99 -0.98 12.09 -6.38
CA LYS A 99 -1.28 11.03 -5.41
C LYS A 99 -0.45 11.21 -4.14
N TRP A 100 0.83 11.55 -4.29
CA TRP A 100 1.71 11.86 -3.17
C TRP A 100 1.12 12.98 -2.30
N ASN A 101 0.70 14.09 -2.90
CA ASN A 101 0.10 15.21 -2.15
C ASN A 101 -1.21 14.81 -1.47
N SER A 102 -2.01 13.90 -2.06
CA SER A 102 -3.22 13.38 -1.41
C SER A 102 -2.92 12.60 -0.13
N ILE A 103 -1.86 11.79 -0.11
CA ILE A 103 -1.42 11.09 1.10
C ILE A 103 -0.88 12.07 2.14
N CYS A 104 -0.07 13.05 1.72
CA CYS A 104 0.42 14.11 2.61
C CYS A 104 -0.72 14.89 3.28
N THR A 105 -1.75 15.23 2.50
CA THR A 105 -2.93 15.93 3.00
C THR A 105 -3.72 15.06 3.96
N LEU A 106 -4.01 13.82 3.57
CA LEU A 106 -4.75 12.85 4.38
C LEU A 106 -4.06 12.60 5.74
N PHE A 107 -2.75 12.38 5.74
CA PHE A 107 -1.97 12.13 6.95
C PHE A 107 -2.08 13.30 7.93
N ARG A 108 -1.87 14.54 7.44
CA ARG A 108 -1.96 15.76 8.27
C ARG A 108 -3.36 15.99 8.80
N GLN A 109 -4.39 15.76 7.97
CA GLN A 109 -5.79 15.89 8.38
C GLN A 109 -6.17 14.89 9.49
N GLN A 110 -5.63 13.67 9.42
CA GLN A 110 -5.93 12.60 10.37
C GLN A 110 -4.91 12.46 11.50
N GLN A 111 -3.99 13.43 11.66
CA GLN A 111 -2.90 13.35 12.62
C GLN A 111 -3.40 13.12 14.06
N ALA A 112 -4.45 13.83 14.49
CA ALA A 112 -5.01 13.65 15.83
C ALA A 112 -5.52 12.22 16.08
N LEU A 113 -6.09 11.58 15.04
CA LEU A 113 -6.54 10.19 15.11
C LEU A 113 -5.36 9.21 15.15
N LEU A 114 -4.30 9.48 14.40
CA LEU A 114 -3.05 8.70 14.43
C LEU A 114 -2.36 8.78 15.80
N ASP A 115 -2.31 9.96 16.40
CA ASP A 115 -1.75 10.18 17.75
C ASP A 115 -2.54 9.42 18.82
N ALA A 116 -3.87 9.50 18.74
CA ALA A 116 -4.80 8.85 19.65
C ALA A 116 -4.99 7.35 19.39
N ALA A 117 -4.40 6.79 18.32
CA ALA A 117 -4.57 5.40 17.97
C ALA A 117 -4.14 4.48 19.13
N ASP A 118 -5.03 3.53 19.45
CA ASP A 118 -4.77 2.47 20.41
C ASP A 118 -3.90 1.38 19.74
N THR A 119 -2.60 1.65 19.72
CA THR A 119 -1.57 0.78 19.14
C THR A 119 -0.24 1.03 19.86
N ASN A 120 0.74 0.16 19.62
CA ASN A 120 2.05 0.25 20.25
C ASN A 120 2.75 1.58 19.89
N ARG A 121 3.41 2.23 20.87
CA ARG A 121 4.21 3.44 20.67
C ARG A 121 5.26 3.28 19.55
N GLY A 122 5.85 2.10 19.40
CA GLY A 122 6.80 1.78 18.33
C GLY A 122 6.16 1.84 16.95
N ILE A 123 4.91 1.39 16.81
CA ILE A 123 4.15 1.46 15.55
C ILE A 123 3.82 2.91 15.23
N LYS A 124 3.31 3.68 16.19
CA LYS A 124 3.03 5.11 15.98
C LYS A 124 4.28 5.86 15.51
N ARG A 125 5.41 5.65 16.21
CA ARG A 125 6.69 6.24 15.81
C ARG A 125 7.07 5.87 14.38
N ALA A 126 6.89 4.60 13.99
CA ALA A 126 7.20 4.15 12.63
C ALA A 126 6.38 4.90 11.56
N TRP A 127 5.09 5.17 11.80
CA TRP A 127 4.28 5.98 10.87
C TRP A 127 4.79 7.40 10.73
N PHE A 128 5.05 8.08 11.84
CA PHE A 128 5.51 9.46 11.82
C PHE A 128 6.92 9.59 11.22
N ASP A 129 7.82 8.65 11.51
CA ASP A 129 9.17 8.61 10.94
C ASP A 129 9.13 8.34 9.42
N ALA A 130 8.28 7.38 9.00
CA ALA A 130 8.04 7.11 7.58
C ALA A 130 7.44 8.33 6.87
N PHE A 131 6.45 8.98 7.49
CA PHE A 131 5.84 10.19 6.95
C PHE A 131 6.83 11.35 6.80
N ALA A 132 7.67 11.59 7.80
CA ALA A 132 8.70 12.64 7.77
C ALA A 132 9.75 12.43 6.66
N SER A 133 9.92 11.19 6.19
CA SER A 133 10.73 10.86 5.02
C SER A 133 9.92 11.01 3.72
N PHE A 134 8.68 10.51 3.73
CA PHE A 134 7.76 10.51 2.60
C PHE A 134 7.41 11.93 2.13
N GLU A 135 7.15 12.86 3.05
CA GLU A 135 6.76 14.23 2.72
C GLU A 135 7.88 15.06 2.08
N LYS A 136 9.08 14.48 1.96
CA LYS A 136 10.23 15.11 1.29
C LYS A 136 10.44 14.63 -0.13
N TYR A 137 9.59 13.75 -0.67
CA TYR A 137 9.79 13.19 -2.01
C TYR A 137 9.60 14.21 -3.13
N HIS A 138 8.86 15.29 -2.87
CA HIS A 138 8.62 16.44 -3.77
C HIS A 138 8.90 17.79 -3.11
N ALA A 139 9.65 17.79 -1.99
CA ALA A 139 10.05 19.02 -1.29
C ALA A 139 11.31 19.65 -1.91
#